data_AF-A0A2M9IER0-F1
#
_entry.id   AF-A0A2M9IER0-F1
#
_cell.length_a   1.000
_cell.length_b   1.000
_cell.length_c   1.000
_cell.angle_alpha   90.00
_cell.angle_beta   90.00
_cell.angle_gamma   90.00
#
_symmetry.space_group_name_H-M   'P 1'
#
loop_
_entity.id
_entity.type
_entity.pdbx_description
1 polymer ?
#
loop_
_entity_poly.entity_id
_entity_poly.type
_entity_poly.pdbx_seq_one_letter_code
_entity_poly.pdbx_strand_id
1 'polypeptide(L)' 'MSTAPEPAPEPRAPKAALIFDDPLNQQSTDDTDRGWGERGEGDSAADLKRFLDEKPPHHL' A
#
# COMPACT_ATOMS: atom_id res chain seq x y z
N MET A 1 -19.38 11.20 -58.62
CA MET A 1 -18.88 11.67 -57.31
C MET A 1 -17.74 10.75 -56.90
N SER A 2 -16.49 11.22 -56.95
CA SER A 2 -15.31 10.46 -56.53
C SER A 2 -15.25 10.36 -55.01
N THR A 3 -15.07 9.16 -54.49
CA THR A 3 -14.77 8.94 -53.06
C THR A 3 -13.29 9.23 -52.82
N ALA A 4 -12.97 10.10 -51.86
CA ALA A 4 -11.59 10.33 -51.43
C ALA A 4 -11.14 9.20 -50.49
N PRO A 5 -9.86 8.81 -50.48
CA PRO A 5 -9.37 7.74 -49.62
C PRO A 5 -9.35 8.21 -48.15
N GLU A 6 -9.75 7.31 -47.25
CA GLU A 6 -9.76 7.54 -45.81
C GLU A 6 -8.31 7.61 -45.26
N PRO A 7 -8.00 8.54 -44.35
CA PRO A 7 -6.64 8.67 -43.80
C PRO A 7 -6.24 7.44 -43.00
N ALA A 8 -4.97 7.04 -43.13
CA ALA A 8 -4.42 5.90 -42.40
C ALA A 8 -4.40 6.17 -40.87
N PRO A 9 -4.64 5.14 -40.05
CA PRO A 9 -4.70 5.31 -38.59
C PRO A 9 -3.33 5.67 -38.02
N GLU A 10 -3.31 6.69 -37.15
CA GLU A 10 -2.08 7.12 -36.47
C GLU A 10 -1.59 6.07 -35.44
N PRO A 11 -0.27 5.99 -35.18
CA PRO A 11 0.29 5.10 -34.17
C PRO A 11 -0.24 5.46 -32.77
N ARG A 12 -0.98 4.53 -32.15
CA ARG A 12 -1.49 4.71 -30.78
C ARG A 12 -0.50 4.13 -29.77
N ALA A 13 -0.25 4.88 -28.69
CA ALA A 13 0.48 4.37 -27.54
C ALA A 13 -0.21 3.11 -26.97
N PRO A 14 0.55 2.11 -26.52
CA PRO A 14 -0.02 0.91 -25.92
C PRO A 14 -0.80 1.27 -24.65
N LYS A 15 -1.99 0.69 -24.52
CA LYS A 15 -2.81 0.83 -23.31
C LYS A 15 -2.21 -0.02 -22.18
N ALA A 16 -2.41 0.40 -20.94
CA ALA A 16 -2.07 -0.43 -19.78
C ALA A 16 -2.78 -1.79 -19.89
N ALA A 17 -2.04 -2.86 -19.58
CA ALA A 17 -2.60 -4.21 -19.58
C ALA A 17 -3.45 -4.42 -18.33
N LEU A 18 -4.58 -5.11 -18.50
CA LEU A 18 -5.39 -5.59 -17.38
C LEU A 18 -4.81 -6.91 -16.89
N ILE A 19 -4.63 -7.04 -15.57
CA ILE A 19 -4.15 -8.25 -14.91
C ILE A 19 -5.37 -8.98 -14.33
N PHE A 20 -5.55 -10.24 -14.72
CA PHE A 20 -6.68 -11.10 -14.31
C PHE A 20 -6.26 -12.29 -13.45
N ASP A 21 -5.01 -12.31 -13.00
CA ASP A 21 -4.55 -13.30 -12.04
C ASP A 21 -5.27 -13.10 -10.69
N ASP A 22 -5.27 -14.14 -9.86
CA ASP A 22 -5.87 -14.08 -8.52
C ASP A 22 -5.22 -12.94 -7.70
N PRO A 23 -5.99 -11.92 -7.27
CA PRO A 23 -5.44 -10.79 -6.52
C PRO A 23 -4.85 -11.20 -5.17
N LEU A 24 -5.21 -12.36 -4.63
CA LEU A 24 -4.72 -12.87 -3.34
C LEU A 24 -3.43 -13.69 -3.46
N ASN A 25 -2.96 -13.96 -4.69
CA ASN A 25 -1.75 -14.74 -4.90
C ASN A 25 -0.45 -13.91 -4.73
N GLN A 26 -0.58 -12.61 -4.48
CA GLN A 26 0.55 -11.72 -4.21
C GLN A 26 0.48 -11.22 -2.77
N GLN A 27 1.59 -11.31 -2.05
CA GLN A 27 1.68 -10.73 -0.70
C GLN A 27 1.67 -9.20 -0.81
N SER A 28 0.75 -8.56 -0.09
CA SER A 28 0.69 -7.11 0.03
C SER A 28 1.60 -6.62 1.16
N THR A 29 1.91 -5.32 1.17
CA THR A 29 2.67 -4.73 2.29
C THR A 29 1.88 -4.74 3.60
N ASP A 30 0.55 -4.72 3.50
CA ASP A 30 -0.36 -4.79 4.66
C ASP A 30 -0.37 -6.18 5.29
N ASP A 31 -0.05 -7.23 4.52
CA ASP A 31 0.10 -8.60 5.02
C ASP A 31 1.41 -8.82 5.81
N THR A 32 2.21 -7.78 5.97
CA THR A 32 3.44 -7.84 6.76
C THR A 32 3.27 -7.07 8.06
N ASP A 33 3.72 -7.65 9.16
CA ASP A 33 3.80 -6.96 10.46
C ASP A 33 4.90 -5.88 10.49
N ARG A 34 5.37 -5.39 9.32
CA ARG A 34 6.44 -4.40 9.26
C ARG A 34 5.99 -3.13 9.98
N GLY A 35 6.76 -2.70 10.97
CA GLY A 35 6.43 -1.54 11.81
C GLY A 35 5.54 -1.88 13.03
N TRP A 36 5.08 -3.13 13.15
CA TRP A 36 4.41 -3.64 14.33
C TRP A 36 5.40 -4.47 15.17
N GLY A 37 5.65 -4.06 16.42
CA GLY A 37 6.53 -4.80 17.32
C GLY A 37 8.04 -4.72 17.00
N GLU A 38 8.43 -4.02 15.94
CA GLU A 38 9.82 -3.67 15.67
C GLU A 38 10.39 -2.88 16.86
N ARG A 39 11.40 -3.46 17.53
CA ARG A 39 12.10 -2.76 18.60
C ARG A 39 13.06 -1.76 17.98
N GLY A 40 12.69 -0.48 17.97
CA GLY A 40 13.65 0.60 17.70
C GLY A 40 14.81 0.56 18.71
N GLU A 41 15.92 1.26 18.45
CA GLU A 41 17.10 1.28 19.33
C GLU A 41 16.85 1.87 20.75
N GLY A 42 15.61 2.25 21.07
CA GLY A 42 15.21 2.73 22.38
C GLY A 42 15.03 1.60 23.41
N ASP A 43 15.16 1.94 24.70
CA ASP A 43 14.97 1.00 25.81
C ASP A 43 13.48 0.66 25.98
N SER A 44 13.04 -0.36 25.23
CA SER A 44 11.68 -0.90 25.24
C SER A 44 11.15 -1.26 26.63
N ALA A 45 12.02 -1.57 27.60
CA ALA A 45 11.61 -1.86 28.96
C ALA A 45 11.22 -0.58 29.73
N ALA A 46 11.96 0.51 29.51
CA ALA A 46 11.66 1.81 30.10
C ALA A 46 10.35 2.39 29.55
N ASP A 47 10.11 2.26 28.24
CA ASP A 47 8.86 2.71 27.62
C ASP A 47 7.64 1.92 28.12
N LEU A 48 7.74 0.59 28.22
CA LEU A 48 6.67 -0.26 28.77
C LEU A 48 6.34 0.13 30.22
N LYS A 49 7.36 0.39 31.04
CA LYS A 49 7.16 0.84 32.42
C LYS A 49 6.40 2.17 32.48
N ARG A 50 6.75 3.14 31.63
CA ARG A 50 6.04 4.43 31.55
C ARG A 50 4.56 4.24 31.19
N PHE A 51 4.25 3.41 30.19
CA PHE A 51 2.86 3.13 29.80
C PHE A 51 2.02 2.49 30.92
N LEU A 52 2.62 1.61 31.73
CA LEU A 52 1.93 0.97 32.85
C LEU A 52 1.75 1.93 34.04
N ASP A 53 2.70 2.84 34.26
CA ASP A 53 2.69 3.79 35.35
C ASP A 53 1.83 5.04 35.05
N GLU A 54 1.66 5.40 33.77
CA GLU A 54 0.90 6.57 33.33
C GLU A 54 -0.60 6.26 33.25
N LYS A 55 -1.33 6.62 34.32
CA LYS A 55 -2.80 6.53 34.32
C LYS A 55 -3.39 7.57 33.36
N PRO A 56 -4.31 7.21 32.45
CA PRO A 56 -4.98 8.19 31.61
C PRO A 56 -5.74 9.20 32.47
N PRO A 57 -5.84 10.47 32.03
CA PRO A 57 -6.34 11.60 32.84
C PRO A 57 -7.83 11.50 33.22
N HIS A 58 -8.50 10.42 32.85
CA HIS A 58 -9.89 10.15 33.19
C HIS A 58 -10.03 8.73 33.74
N HIS A 59 -9.46 8.49 34.91
CA HIS A 59 -9.91 7.41 35.79
C HIS A 59 -10.77 8.04 36.89
N LEU A 60 -12.08 8.03 36.69
CA LEU A 60 -13.07 8.29 37.74
C LEU A 60 -13.99 7.07 37.83
#